data_AF-A0A0R1W4T0-F1
#
_entry.id   AF-A0A0R1W4T0-F1
#
_cell.length_a   1.000
_cell.length_b   1.000
_cell.length_c   1.000
_cell.angle_alpha   90.00
_cell.angle_beta   90.00
_cell.angle_gamma   90.00
#
_symmetry.space_group_name_H-M   'P 1'
#
loop_
_entity.id
_entity.type
_entity.pdbx_description
1 polymer ?
#
loop_
_entity_poly.entity_id
_entity_poly.type
_entity_poly.pdbx_seq_one_letter_code
_entity_poly.pdbx_strand_id
1 'polypeptide(L)'
;MNNQNSVTKYKLKKYRGILMATVADILVQHGDAFGDHVIGSRVNDCSLCKQYVELNVEMNQLDRTIVRSDDSESIDDERSNHIYFYVCHNIEGKDYIIRARNVGEVKGFLQSHLQNGLAVYNNSVHPIKVNKKTAYGLVHMYEGQIAKNKIKLLKESNDFRGILSQRDSVDETIR
;
A
#
# COMPACT_ATOMS: atom_id res chain seq x y z
N MET A 1 -10.36 18.66 -15.63
CA MET A 1 -9.24 19.58 -15.34
C MET A 1 -8.07 18.79 -14.73
N ASN A 2 -7.41 17.88 -15.48
CA ASN A 2 -6.41 16.92 -14.95
C ASN A 2 -4.94 17.28 -15.24
N ASN A 3 -4.66 18.40 -15.91
CA ASN A 3 -3.33 18.67 -16.47
C ASN A 3 -2.38 19.44 -15.53
N GLN A 4 -2.88 19.99 -14.41
CA GLN A 4 -2.07 20.78 -13.49
C GLN A 4 -1.37 19.91 -12.42
N ASN A 5 -1.99 18.80 -12.00
CA ASN A 5 -1.42 17.90 -10.98
C ASN A 5 -0.23 17.08 -11.51
N SER A 6 -0.32 16.56 -12.73
CA SER A 6 0.78 15.84 -13.38
C SER A 6 2.01 16.72 -13.61
N VAL A 7 1.80 17.98 -14.00
CA VAL A 7 2.86 18.99 -14.16
C VAL A 7 3.50 19.33 -12.82
N THR A 8 2.73 19.36 -11.73
CA THR A 8 3.24 19.64 -10.37
C THR A 8 4.04 18.47 -9.83
N LYS A 9 3.58 17.23 -10.03
CA LYS A 9 4.32 16.01 -9.65
C LYS A 9 5.65 15.86 -10.38
N TYR A 10 5.65 16.08 -11.70
CA TYR A 10 6.88 16.05 -12.48
C TYR A 10 7.89 17.09 -11.96
N LYS A 11 7.42 18.29 -11.59
CA LYS A 11 8.27 19.31 -10.97
C LYS A 11 8.81 18.87 -9.59
N LEU A 12 8.00 18.23 -8.74
CA LEU A 12 8.44 17.71 -7.44
C LEU A 12 9.46 16.57 -7.57
N LYS A 13 9.24 15.63 -8.51
CA LYS A 13 10.21 14.56 -8.79
C LYS A 13 11.51 15.10 -9.38
N LYS A 14 11.43 16.10 -10.26
CA LYS A 14 12.60 16.82 -10.77
C LYS A 14 13.34 17.53 -9.65
N TYR A 15 12.63 18.18 -8.74
CA TYR A 15 13.22 18.84 -7.56
C TYR A 15 13.91 17.83 -6.64
N ARG A 16 13.30 16.66 -6.40
CA ARG A 16 13.93 15.56 -5.65
C ARG A 16 15.24 15.11 -6.28
N GLY A 17 15.28 14.99 -7.60
CA GLY A 17 16.52 14.67 -8.33
C GLY A 17 17.61 15.71 -8.13
N ILE A 18 17.24 17.00 -8.11
CA ILE A 18 18.18 18.09 -7.82
C ILE A 18 18.72 17.99 -6.39
N LEU A 19 17.84 17.80 -5.38
CA LEU A 19 18.28 17.66 -3.99
C LEU A 19 19.20 16.45 -3.78
N MET A 20 18.94 15.32 -4.45
CA MET A 20 19.82 14.15 -4.40
C MET A 20 21.20 14.44 -4.99
N ALA A 21 21.28 15.20 -6.08
CA ALA A 21 22.56 15.62 -6.65
C ALA A 21 23.32 16.54 -5.68
N THR A 22 22.64 17.51 -5.07
CA THR A 22 23.25 18.40 -4.06
C THR A 22 23.77 17.62 -2.85
N VAL A 23 23.06 16.58 -2.40
CA VAL A 23 23.54 15.72 -1.31
C VAL A 23 24.80 14.96 -1.72
N ALA A 24 24.86 14.44 -2.95
CA ALA A 24 26.06 13.77 -3.45
C ALA A 24 27.26 14.74 -3.49
N ASP A 25 27.06 15.97 -3.96
CA ASP A 25 28.10 17.00 -3.98
C ASP A 25 28.60 17.34 -2.57
N ILE A 26 27.69 17.45 -1.59
CA ILE A 26 28.06 17.71 -0.18
C ILE A 26 28.84 16.53 0.40
N LEU A 27 28.49 15.29 0.08
CA LEU A 27 29.23 14.12 0.55
C LEU A 27 30.67 14.10 0.00
N VAL A 28 30.85 14.47 -1.27
CA VAL A 28 32.18 14.57 -1.89
C VAL A 28 32.97 15.73 -1.26
N GLN A 29 32.38 16.92 -1.19
CA GLN A 29 33.03 18.10 -0.59
C GLN A 29 33.38 17.90 0.88
N HIS A 30 32.52 17.19 1.64
CA HIS A 30 32.79 16.88 3.04
C HIS A 30 33.91 15.84 3.16
N GLY A 31 33.95 14.83 2.30
CA GLY A 31 35.07 13.89 2.22
C GLY A 31 36.39 14.57 1.88
N ASP A 32 36.36 15.57 0.99
CA ASP A 32 37.56 16.29 0.53
C ASP A 32 38.03 17.37 1.54
N ALA A 33 37.11 18.02 2.25
CA ALA A 33 37.43 19.13 3.16
C ALA A 33 37.46 18.75 4.65
N PHE A 34 36.74 17.69 5.06
CA PHE A 34 36.50 17.33 6.47
C PHE A 34 36.43 15.82 6.68
N GLY A 35 37.57 15.14 6.54
CA GLY A 35 37.69 13.69 6.81
C GLY A 35 37.79 13.30 8.29
N ASP A 36 37.68 14.25 9.25
CA ASP A 36 37.91 14.00 10.68
C ASP A 36 36.63 13.62 11.46
N HIS A 37 35.48 13.64 10.81
CA HIS A 37 34.20 13.24 11.40
C HIS A 37 33.23 12.69 10.35
N VAL A 38 32.17 12.04 10.82
CA VAL A 38 31.12 11.50 9.95
C VAL A 38 30.16 12.63 9.56
N ILE A 39 29.77 12.69 8.28
CA ILE A 39 28.79 13.66 7.81
C ILE A 39 27.50 13.60 8.65
N GLY A 40 27.02 14.77 9.08
CA GLY A 40 25.83 14.93 9.93
C GLY A 40 26.09 14.82 11.44
N SER A 41 27.30 14.51 11.89
CA SER A 41 27.59 14.36 13.33
C SER A 41 27.92 15.68 14.05
N ARG A 42 28.38 16.71 13.33
CA ARG A 42 28.81 18.01 13.90
C ARG A 42 28.03 19.19 13.30
N VAL A 43 26.71 19.20 13.51
CA VAL A 43 25.81 20.21 12.93
C VAL A 43 26.11 21.64 13.37
N ASN A 44 26.66 21.84 14.57
CA ASN A 44 26.98 23.17 15.09
C ASN A 44 28.30 23.74 14.55
N ASP A 45 29.25 22.87 14.18
CA ASP A 45 30.64 23.26 13.92
C ASP A 45 31.10 22.96 12.48
N CYS A 46 30.33 22.18 11.72
CA CYS A 46 30.58 21.89 10.31
C CYS A 46 29.41 22.36 9.45
N SER A 47 29.66 23.36 8.59
CA SER A 47 28.66 23.92 7.68
C SER A 47 28.10 22.87 6.72
N LEU A 48 28.93 21.94 6.23
CA LEU A 48 28.50 20.85 5.36
C LEU A 48 27.65 19.81 6.11
N CYS A 49 27.96 19.51 7.37
CA CYS A 49 27.08 18.66 8.21
C CYS A 49 25.71 19.32 8.43
N LYS A 50 25.71 20.63 8.68
CA LYS A 50 24.46 21.39 8.84
C LYS A 50 23.62 21.36 7.57
N GLN A 51 24.22 21.69 6.43
CA GLN A 51 23.55 21.66 5.13
C GLN A 51 23.06 20.24 4.79
N TYR A 52 23.84 19.21 5.08
CA TYR A 52 23.43 17.82 4.89
C TYR A 52 22.19 17.46 5.72
N VAL A 53 22.14 17.84 6.99
CA VAL A 53 20.98 17.57 7.85
C VAL A 53 19.75 18.36 7.39
N GLU A 54 19.93 19.64 7.04
CA GLU A 54 18.85 20.50 6.52
C GLU A 54 18.27 19.93 5.21
N LEU A 55 19.14 19.52 4.27
CA LEU A 55 18.73 18.87 3.02
C LEU A 55 18.04 17.52 3.25
N ASN A 56 18.48 16.73 4.23
CA ASN A 56 17.79 15.49 4.57
C ASN A 56 16.41 15.76 5.18
N VAL A 57 16.24 16.81 5.98
CA VAL A 57 14.91 17.23 6.48
C VAL A 57 14.03 17.68 5.31
N GLU A 58 14.57 18.48 4.40
CA GLU A 58 13.85 18.95 3.21
C GLU A 58 13.48 17.79 2.28
N MET A 59 14.41 16.86 2.01
CA MET A 59 14.12 15.64 1.25
C MET A 59 13.06 14.79 1.92
N ASN A 60 13.09 14.64 3.26
CA ASN A 60 12.04 13.92 3.97
C ASN A 60 10.67 14.62 3.87
N GLN A 61 10.63 15.95 3.88
CA GLN A 61 9.41 16.72 3.68
C GLN A 61 8.91 16.62 2.23
N LEU A 62 9.82 16.65 1.26
CA LEU A 62 9.54 16.49 -0.15
C LEU A 62 9.06 15.06 -0.45
N ASP A 63 9.69 14.04 0.11
CA ASP A 63 9.26 12.64 0.00
C ASP A 63 7.90 12.47 0.66
N ARG A 64 7.62 13.10 1.82
CA ARG A 64 6.25 13.14 2.37
C ARG A 64 5.27 13.87 1.46
N THR A 65 5.70 14.88 0.72
CA THR A 65 4.85 15.64 -0.20
C THR A 65 4.62 14.90 -1.51
N ILE A 66 5.62 14.18 -2.01
CA ILE A 66 5.55 13.28 -3.17
C ILE A 66 4.75 12.06 -2.80
N VAL A 67 4.95 11.46 -1.63
CA VAL A 67 4.12 10.37 -1.08
C VAL A 67 2.71 10.88 -0.87
N ARG A 68 2.48 12.06 -0.30
CA ARG A 68 1.13 12.66 -0.26
C ARG A 68 0.57 12.94 -1.65
N SER A 69 1.40 13.25 -2.63
CA SER A 69 1.01 13.44 -4.04
C SER A 69 0.84 12.10 -4.78
N ASP A 70 1.45 11.02 -4.29
CA ASP A 70 1.32 9.62 -4.74
C ASP A 70 0.13 8.95 -4.04
N ASP A 71 -0.21 9.39 -2.83
CA ASP A 71 -1.47 9.20 -2.14
C ASP A 71 -2.54 10.10 -2.78
N SER A 72 -2.16 11.23 -3.41
CA SER A 72 -3.03 11.99 -4.32
C SER A 72 -3.03 11.42 -5.75
N GLU A 73 -2.21 10.41 -6.03
CA GLU A 73 -2.24 9.60 -7.25
C GLU A 73 -2.56 8.11 -6.97
N SER A 74 -3.04 7.78 -5.76
CA SER A 74 -3.59 6.45 -5.45
C SER A 74 -4.51 6.37 -4.22
N ILE A 75 -4.96 7.50 -3.68
CA ILE A 75 -6.32 7.63 -3.18
C ILE A 75 -7.08 8.26 -4.33
N ASP A 76 -7.77 7.41 -5.09
CA ASP A 76 -8.71 7.77 -6.14
C ASP A 76 -9.94 8.43 -5.49
N ASP A 77 -9.75 9.57 -4.81
CA ASP A 77 -10.68 10.13 -3.84
C ASP A 77 -11.84 10.91 -4.44
N GLU A 78 -12.06 10.82 -5.76
CA GLU A 78 -13.31 11.30 -6.35
C GLU A 78 -13.72 10.65 -7.68
N ARG A 79 -13.04 9.59 -8.10
CA ARG A 79 -13.51 8.71 -9.19
C ARG A 79 -13.29 7.24 -8.88
N SER A 80 -13.58 6.84 -7.64
CA SER A 80 -14.84 6.14 -7.39
C SER A 80 -14.87 5.43 -6.04
N ASN A 81 -16.08 5.29 -5.51
CA ASN A 81 -16.43 4.22 -4.57
C ASN A 81 -16.27 2.81 -5.22
N HIS A 82 -15.28 2.56 -6.09
CA HIS A 82 -15.11 1.26 -6.73
C HIS A 82 -14.58 0.27 -5.71
N ILE A 83 -15.53 -0.53 -5.28
CA ILE A 83 -15.26 -1.66 -4.43
C ILE A 83 -14.90 -2.84 -5.33
N TYR A 84 -13.73 -3.40 -5.07
CA TYR A 84 -13.20 -4.54 -5.79
C TYR A 84 -13.41 -5.83 -5.01
N PHE A 85 -13.28 -6.95 -5.71
CA PHE A 85 -13.28 -8.27 -5.11
C PHE A 85 -11.84 -8.79 -5.06
N TYR A 86 -11.47 -9.37 -3.93
CA TYR A 86 -10.17 -9.98 -3.69
C TYR A 86 -10.37 -11.40 -3.21
N VAL A 87 -9.45 -12.28 -3.62
CA VAL A 87 -9.31 -13.63 -3.07
C VAL A 87 -8.01 -13.69 -2.32
N CYS A 88 -8.06 -14.22 -1.10
CA CYS A 88 -6.89 -14.37 -0.25
C CYS A 88 -6.80 -15.81 0.22
N HIS A 89 -5.60 -16.36 0.14
CA HIS A 89 -5.25 -17.66 0.69
C HIS A 89 -4.42 -17.41 1.95
N ASN A 90 -4.83 -18.03 3.05
CA ASN A 90 -4.10 -18.00 4.30
C ASN A 90 -3.24 -19.26 4.45
N ILE A 91 -2.15 -19.15 5.23
CA ILE A 91 -1.25 -20.23 5.61
C ILE A 91 -1.93 -21.38 6.38
N GLU A 92 -3.08 -21.13 7.02
CA GLU A 92 -3.89 -22.19 7.65
C GLU A 92 -4.74 -22.95 6.64
N GLY A 93 -4.50 -22.76 5.34
CA GLY A 93 -5.31 -23.35 4.29
C GLY A 93 -6.74 -22.83 4.34
N LYS A 94 -6.93 -21.51 4.35
CA LYS A 94 -8.26 -20.90 4.28
C LYS A 94 -8.33 -19.87 3.17
N ASP A 95 -9.43 -19.93 2.44
CA ASP A 95 -9.71 -19.05 1.32
C ASP A 95 -10.78 -18.05 1.71
N TYR A 96 -10.48 -16.77 1.51
CA TYR A 96 -11.38 -15.68 1.79
C TYR A 96 -11.71 -14.93 0.51
N ILE A 97 -13.00 -14.66 0.31
CA ILE A 97 -13.47 -13.76 -0.73
C ILE A 97 -13.85 -12.46 -0.04
N ILE A 98 -13.18 -11.37 -0.39
CA ILE A 98 -13.26 -10.10 0.33
C ILE A 98 -13.64 -9.00 -0.64
N ARG A 99 -14.57 -8.15 -0.22
CA ARG A 99 -14.98 -6.97 -0.96
C ARG A 99 -14.39 -5.73 -0.28
N ALA A 100 -13.50 -5.02 -0.98
CA ALA A 100 -12.70 -3.94 -0.40
C ALA A 100 -12.24 -2.93 -1.46
N ARG A 101 -11.79 -1.75 -1.03
CA ARG A 101 -11.26 -0.67 -1.88
C ARG A 101 -9.82 -0.93 -2.28
N ASN A 102 -9.02 -1.50 -1.39
CA ASN A 102 -7.60 -1.75 -1.62
C ASN A 102 -7.09 -2.93 -0.78
N VAL A 103 -5.86 -3.35 -1.07
CA VAL A 103 -5.17 -4.43 -0.35
C VAL A 103 -4.98 -4.13 1.13
N GLY A 104 -4.83 -2.86 1.52
CA GLY A 104 -4.72 -2.46 2.93
C GLY A 104 -6.00 -2.76 3.72
N GLU A 105 -7.16 -2.44 3.15
CA GLU A 105 -8.47 -2.72 3.75
C GLU A 105 -8.74 -4.23 3.85
N VAL A 106 -8.29 -5.02 2.87
CA VAL A 106 -8.31 -6.48 2.93
C VAL A 106 -7.52 -7.01 4.12
N LYS A 107 -6.28 -6.52 4.31
CA LYS A 107 -5.44 -6.90 5.45
C LYS A 107 -6.11 -6.53 6.79
N GLY A 108 -6.73 -5.36 6.86
CA GLY A 108 -7.50 -4.91 8.02
C GLY A 108 -8.65 -5.86 8.37
N PHE A 109 -9.46 -6.28 7.39
CA PHE A 109 -10.56 -7.22 7.62
C PHE A 109 -10.05 -8.57 8.13
N LEU A 110 -8.99 -9.12 7.54
CA LEU A 110 -8.41 -10.39 7.98
C LEU A 110 -7.86 -10.29 9.41
N GLN A 111 -7.13 -9.20 9.72
CA GLN A 111 -6.57 -8.98 11.05
C GLN A 111 -7.66 -8.91 12.13
N SER A 112 -8.78 -8.22 11.86
CA SER A 112 -9.89 -8.13 12.81
C SER A 112 -10.70 -9.43 12.92
N HIS A 113 -10.87 -10.18 11.83
CA HIS A 113 -11.69 -11.40 11.79
C HIS A 113 -11.05 -12.57 12.55
N LEU A 114 -9.72 -12.62 12.62
CA LEU A 114 -9.02 -13.80 13.10
C LEU A 114 -8.82 -13.88 14.62
N GLN A 115 -9.16 -12.82 15.39
CA GLN A 115 -9.23 -12.67 16.87
C GLN A 115 -8.08 -13.23 17.77
N ASN A 116 -7.26 -14.17 17.32
CA ASN A 116 -6.10 -14.72 17.99
C ASN A 116 -4.87 -14.30 17.19
N GLY A 117 -4.18 -13.28 17.68
CA GLY A 117 -3.06 -12.68 16.98
C GLY A 117 -2.01 -13.70 16.57
N LEU A 118 -1.36 -13.46 15.45
CA LEU A 118 0.04 -13.82 15.29
C LEU A 118 0.64 -12.97 14.18
N ALA A 119 1.82 -12.47 14.50
CA ALA A 119 2.67 -11.57 13.74
C ALA A 119 3.18 -12.16 12.39
N VAL A 120 2.42 -13.05 11.77
CA VAL A 120 2.79 -13.87 10.60
C VAL A 120 2.11 -13.36 9.31
N TYR A 121 1.10 -12.49 9.40
CA TYR A 121 0.33 -12.01 8.23
C TYR A 121 0.99 -10.89 7.42
N ASN A 122 2.05 -10.25 7.93
CA ASN A 122 2.60 -9.07 7.25
C ASN A 122 3.25 -9.39 5.89
N ASN A 123 3.69 -10.63 5.65
CA ASN A 123 4.39 -11.01 4.41
C ASN A 123 3.80 -12.19 3.62
N SER A 124 2.87 -12.98 4.18
CA SER A 124 2.50 -14.29 3.59
C SER A 124 1.14 -14.32 2.88
N VAL A 125 0.32 -13.27 3.00
CA VAL A 125 -0.96 -13.18 2.28
C VAL A 125 -0.85 -12.19 1.14
N HIS A 126 -1.07 -12.68 -0.07
CA HIS A 126 -1.09 -11.88 -1.30
C HIS A 126 -2.53 -11.82 -1.82
N PRO A 127 -3.32 -10.79 -1.47
CA PRO A 127 -4.65 -10.63 -2.01
C PRO A 127 -4.61 -10.48 -3.54
N ILE A 128 -5.30 -11.38 -4.24
CA ILE A 128 -5.42 -11.34 -5.69
C ILE A 128 -6.74 -10.67 -6.04
N LYS A 129 -6.66 -9.53 -6.74
CA LYS A 129 -7.84 -8.85 -7.26
C LYS A 129 -8.50 -9.72 -8.34
N VAL A 130 -9.79 -9.98 -8.20
CA VAL A 130 -10.58 -10.75 -9.17
C VAL A 130 -11.74 -9.92 -9.70
N ASN A 131 -12.25 -10.31 -10.87
CA ASN A 131 -13.46 -9.68 -11.41
C ASN A 131 -14.72 -10.15 -10.66
N LYS A 132 -15.81 -9.39 -10.79
CA LYS A 132 -17.11 -9.63 -10.13
C LYS A 132 -17.70 -11.01 -10.46
N LYS A 133 -17.56 -11.47 -11.71
CA LYS A 133 -18.09 -12.76 -12.16
C LYS A 133 -17.37 -13.92 -11.46
N THR A 134 -16.04 -13.86 -11.39
CA THR A 134 -15.20 -14.82 -10.68
C THR A 134 -15.54 -14.84 -9.18
N ALA A 135 -15.63 -13.68 -8.54
CA ALA A 135 -15.97 -13.58 -7.12
C ALA A 135 -17.32 -14.21 -6.79
N TYR A 136 -18.35 -13.94 -7.59
CA TYR A 136 -19.67 -14.55 -7.40
C TYR A 136 -19.69 -16.05 -7.68
N GLY A 137 -18.91 -16.51 -8.66
CA GLY A 137 -18.71 -17.95 -8.88
C GLY A 137 -18.13 -18.63 -7.65
N LEU A 138 -17.08 -18.03 -7.05
CA LEU A 138 -16.46 -18.54 -5.84
C LEU A 138 -17.41 -18.50 -4.62
N VAL A 139 -18.16 -17.42 -4.42
CA VAL A 139 -19.19 -17.37 -3.35
C VAL A 139 -20.24 -18.47 -3.54
N HIS A 140 -20.64 -18.75 -4.80
CA HIS A 140 -21.55 -19.84 -5.10
C HIS A 140 -20.96 -21.22 -4.79
N MET A 141 -19.69 -21.42 -5.11
CA MET A 141 -18.98 -22.65 -4.76
C MET A 141 -18.82 -22.83 -3.24
N TYR A 142 -18.62 -21.75 -2.49
CA TYR A 142 -18.30 -21.83 -1.06
C TYR A 142 -19.57 -22.03 -0.22
N GLU A 143 -20.70 -21.42 -0.61
CA GLU A 143 -21.91 -21.38 0.22
C GLU A 143 -23.12 -22.10 -0.38
N GLY A 144 -23.00 -22.65 -1.58
CA GLY A 144 -24.04 -23.44 -2.23
C GLY A 144 -25.35 -22.68 -2.40
N GLN A 145 -26.44 -23.18 -1.80
CA GLN A 145 -27.78 -22.60 -1.95
C GLN A 145 -27.91 -21.19 -1.34
N ILE A 146 -27.19 -20.90 -0.25
CA ILE A 146 -27.27 -19.62 0.47
C ILE A 146 -26.63 -18.49 -0.35
N ALA A 147 -25.69 -18.83 -1.23
CA ALA A 147 -24.99 -17.88 -2.07
C ALA A 147 -25.92 -17.04 -2.95
N LYS A 148 -27.07 -17.58 -3.40
CA LYS A 148 -28.00 -16.86 -4.28
C LYS A 148 -28.54 -15.59 -3.59
N ASN A 149 -28.94 -15.71 -2.33
CA ASN A 149 -29.47 -14.59 -1.55
C ASN A 149 -28.36 -13.58 -1.23
N LYS A 150 -27.17 -14.08 -0.86
CA LYS A 150 -26.02 -13.22 -0.59
C LYS A 150 -25.56 -12.43 -1.82
N ILE A 151 -25.46 -13.08 -2.98
CA ILE A 151 -25.10 -12.42 -4.24
C ILE A 151 -26.17 -11.40 -4.64
N LYS A 152 -27.46 -11.69 -4.43
CA LYS A 152 -28.53 -10.73 -4.66
C LYS A 152 -28.35 -9.48 -3.80
N LEU A 153 -28.13 -9.65 -2.49
CA LEU A 153 -27.85 -8.54 -1.58
C LEU A 153 -26.60 -7.75 -1.97
N LEU A 154 -25.53 -8.41 -2.42
CA LEU A 154 -24.29 -7.75 -2.86
C LEU A 154 -24.44 -6.97 -4.17
N LYS A 155 -25.42 -7.33 -5.01
CA LYS A 155 -25.76 -6.57 -6.21
C LYS A 155 -26.57 -5.32 -5.87
N GLU A 156 -27.40 -5.39 -4.82
CA GLU A 156 -28.23 -4.29 -4.35
C GLU A 156 -27.44 -3.31 -3.46
N SER A 157 -26.51 -3.82 -2.65
CA SER A 157 -25.62 -3.03 -1.81
C SER A 157 -24.28 -2.82 -2.50
N ASN A 158 -24.17 -1.71 -3.23
CA ASN A 158 -22.93 -1.36 -3.92
C ASN A 158 -21.82 -0.88 -2.97
N ASP A 159 -22.17 -0.51 -1.73
CA ASP A 159 -21.24 0.05 -0.75
C ASP A 159 -20.74 -0.96 0.30
N PHE A 160 -21.26 -2.19 0.27
CA PHE A 160 -20.85 -3.23 1.21
C PHE A 160 -19.34 -3.53 1.09
N ARG A 161 -18.66 -3.59 2.23
CA ARG A 161 -17.24 -3.95 2.36
C ARG A 161 -17.08 -4.98 3.49
N GLY A 162 -16.21 -5.95 3.28
CA GLY A 162 -15.93 -7.00 4.25
C GLY A 162 -15.74 -8.37 3.62
N ILE A 163 -15.60 -9.39 4.47
CA ILE A 163 -15.49 -10.79 4.08
C ILE A 163 -16.86 -11.27 3.60
N LEU A 164 -16.92 -11.76 2.36
CA LEU A 164 -18.13 -12.28 1.73
C LEU A 164 -18.36 -13.74 2.08
N SER A 165 -17.29 -14.52 2.02
CA SER A 165 -17.31 -15.95 2.25
C SER A 165 -15.91 -16.43 2.66
N GLN A 166 -15.89 -17.53 3.39
CA GLN A 166 -14.68 -18.24 3.79
C GLN A 166 -14.87 -19.73 3.51
N ARG A 167 -13.81 -20.42 3.13
CA ARG A 167 -13.78 -21.87 2.99
C ARG A 167 -12.43 -22.39 3.46
N ASP A 168 -12.40 -23.54 4.10
CA ASP A 168 -11.16 -24.26 4.29
C ASP A 168 -10.65 -24.73 2.92
N SER A 169 -9.45 -24.30 2.54
CA SER A 169 -8.77 -24.82 1.36
C SER A 169 -8.59 -26.30 1.58
N VAL A 170 -9.13 -27.09 0.65
CA VAL A 170 -9.00 -28.54 0.73
C VAL A 170 -7.53 -28.85 0.54
N ASP A 171 -6.90 -29.44 1.56
CA ASP A 171 -5.63 -30.11 1.39
C ASP A 171 -5.83 -31.17 0.30
N GLU A 172 -5.31 -30.95 -0.90
CA GLU A 172 -5.19 -31.99 -1.91
C GLU A 172 -4.08 -32.96 -1.50
N THR A 173 -4.18 -33.52 -0.29
CA THR A 173 -3.47 -34.73 0.11
C THR A 173 -4.43 -35.91 -0.01
N ILE A 174 -4.92 -36.14 -1.23
CA ILE A 174 -5.34 -37.47 -1.67
C ILE A 174 -4.58 -37.76 -2.94
N ARG A 175 -3.43 -38.42 -2.78
CA ARG A 175 -2.96 -39.52 -3.64
C ARG A 175 -1.89 -40.31 -2.90
#